data_AF-Q5DV70-F1
#
_entry.id   AF-Q5DV70-F1
#
_cell.length_a   1.000
_cell.length_b   1.000
_cell.length_c   1.000
_cell.angle_alpha   90.00
_cell.angle_beta   90.00
_cell.angle_gamma   90.00
#
_symmetry.space_group_name_H-M   'P 1'
#
loop_
_entity.id
_entity.type
_entity.pdbx_description
1 polymer ?
#
loop_
_entity_poly.entity_id
_entity_poly.type
_entity_poly.pdbx_seq_one_letter_code
_entity_poly.pdbx_strand_id
1 'polypeptide(L)' 'TGERATKIGKALIDDCNCNSSLLQDSPVLVMECMQNVDAKTISVQ' A
#
# COMPACT_ATOMS: atom_id res chain seq x y z
N THR A 1 6.00 12.56 -13.13
CA THR A 1 4.63 12.92 -12.70
C THR A 1 4.24 12.06 -11.51
N GLY A 2 3.81 12.68 -10.42
CA GLY A 2 3.49 11.98 -9.15
C GLY A 2 2.32 10.99 -9.26
N GLU A 3 1.42 11.17 -10.22
CA GLU A 3 0.25 10.31 -10.42
C GLU A 3 0.60 8.86 -10.76
N ARG A 4 1.72 8.63 -11.48
CA ARG A 4 2.20 7.25 -11.72
C ARG A 4 2.68 6.61 -10.42
N ALA A 5 3.39 7.35 -9.57
CA ALA A 5 3.84 6.86 -8.27
C ALA A 5 2.65 6.53 -7.36
N THR A 6 1.59 7.35 -7.38
CA THR A 6 0.36 7.08 -6.62
C THR A 6 -0.34 5.81 -7.09
N LYS A 7 -0.41 5.56 -8.41
CA LYS A 7 -1.01 4.33 -8.95
C LYS A 7 -0.22 3.08 -8.55
N ILE A 8 1.11 3.16 -8.62
CA ILE A 8 2.00 2.05 -8.21
C ILE A 8 1.89 1.80 -6.70
N GLY A 9 1.87 2.86 -5.88
CA GLY A 9 1.71 2.71 -4.43
C GLY A 9 0.37 2.10 -4.03
N LYS A 10 -0.72 2.45 -4.71
CA LYS A 10 -2.04 1.82 -4.47
C LYS A 10 -2.05 0.34 -4.87
N ALA A 11 -1.45 0.00 -6.01
CA ALA A 11 -1.32 -1.39 -6.45
C ALA A 11 -0.53 -2.23 -5.43
N LEU A 12 0.63 -1.75 -4.96
CA LEU A 12 1.41 -2.42 -3.91
C LEU A 12 0.60 -2.65 -2.62
N ILE A 13 -0.19 -1.64 -2.22
CA ILE A 13 -1.05 -1.71 -1.05
C ILE A 13 -2.08 -2.84 -1.21
N ASP A 14 -2.76 -2.89 -2.36
CA ASP A 14 -3.76 -3.92 -2.66
C ASP A 14 -3.13 -5.33 -2.81
N ASP A 15 -1.97 -5.44 -3.45
CA ASP A 15 -1.22 -6.70 -3.63
C ASP A 15 -0.77 -7.30 -2.29
N CYS A 16 -0.53 -6.45 -1.30
CA CYS A 16 -0.20 -6.86 0.05
C CYS A 16 -1.44 -7.07 0.95
N ASN A 17 -2.65 -7.10 0.37
CA ASN A 17 -3.94 -7.22 1.07
C ASN A 17 -4.23 -6.09 2.07
N CYS A 18 -3.57 -4.94 1.93
CA CYS A 18 -3.95 -3.73 2.64
C CYS A 18 -4.92 -2.95 1.75
N ASN A 19 -6.08 -2.54 2.26
CA ASN A 19 -7.11 -1.96 1.40
C ASN A 19 -6.73 -0.51 0.99
N SER A 20 -6.38 -0.28 -0.28
CA SER A 20 -5.96 1.04 -0.76
C SER A 20 -7.12 2.06 -0.84
N SER A 21 -8.37 1.61 -0.78
CA SER A 21 -9.54 2.50 -0.75
C SER A 21 -9.66 3.23 0.59
N LEU A 22 -9.20 2.60 1.69
CA LEU A 22 -9.18 3.21 3.02
C LEU A 22 -8.09 4.28 3.19
N LEU A 23 -7.22 4.49 2.19
CA LEU A 23 -6.16 5.49 2.27
C LEU A 23 -6.71 6.93 2.43
N GLN A 24 -7.94 7.18 1.95
CA GLN A 24 -8.59 8.49 2.06
C GLN A 24 -9.35 8.65 3.38
N ASP A 25 -9.95 7.57 3.89
CA ASP A 25 -10.76 7.60 5.12
C ASP A 25 -9.93 7.37 6.39
N SER A 26 -8.95 6.47 6.33
CA SER A 26 -8.10 6.09 7.46
C SER A 26 -6.68 5.69 7.00
N PRO A 27 -5.81 6.68 6.71
CA PRO A 27 -4.45 6.41 6.25
C PRO A 27 -3.59 5.70 7.30
N VAL A 28 -3.87 5.90 8.59
CA VAL A 28 -3.12 5.27 9.70
C VAL A 28 -3.26 3.74 9.64
N LEU A 29 -4.48 3.24 9.46
CA LEU A 29 -4.77 1.81 9.38
C LEU A 29 -4.04 1.13 8.21
N VAL A 30 -4.03 1.79 7.05
CA VAL A 30 -3.36 1.25 5.85
C VAL A 30 -1.84 1.25 6.02
N MET A 31 -1.28 2.30 6.63
CA MET A 31 0.16 2.38 6.91
C MET A 31 0.60 1.42 8.02
N GLU A 32 -0.25 1.12 9.01
CA GLU A 32 0.01 0.04 9.98
C GLU A 32 -0.02 -1.33 9.32
N CYS A 33 -1.01 -1.59 8.45
CA CYS A 33 -1.08 -2.82 7.68
C CYS A 33 0.21 -3.03 6.87
N MET A 34 0.63 -2.01 6.11
CA MET A 34 1.88 -2.04 5.33
C MET A 34 3.14 -2.27 6.16
N GLN A 35 3.20 -1.75 7.39
CA GLN A 35 4.33 -1.98 8.30
C GLN A 35 4.39 -3.42 8.83
N ASN A 36 3.27 -4.13 8.87
CA ASN A 36 3.19 -5.54 9.29
C ASN A 36 3.37 -6.53 8.12
N VAL A 37 3.41 -6.04 6.87
CA VAL A 37 3.66 -6.88 5.70
C VAL A 37 5.12 -7.29 5.67
N ASP A 38 5.35 -8.57 5.40
CA ASP A 38 6.70 -9.12 5.27
C ASP A 38 7.49 -8.41 4.15
N ALA A 39 8.69 -7.93 4.49
CA ALA A 39 9.52 -7.15 3.58
C ALA A 39 9.89 -7.93 2.30
N LYS A 40 9.89 -9.26 2.33
CA LYS A 40 10.14 -10.09 1.14
C LYS A 40 9.00 -10.00 0.14
N THR A 41 7.76 -9.82 0.60
CA THR A 41 6.57 -9.61 -0.23
C THR A 41 6.63 -8.25 -0.94
N ILE A 42 7.17 -7.23 -0.26
CA ILE A 42 7.36 -5.88 -0.82
C ILE A 42 8.53 -5.86 -1.82
N SER A 43 9.58 -6.66 -1.58
CA SER A 43 10.81 -6.68 -2.40
C SER A 43 10.67 -7.40 -3.75
N VAL A 44 9.61 -8.19 -3.95
CA VAL A 44 9.37 -8.96 -5.19
C VAL A 44 8.41 -8.28 -6.17
N GLN A 45 7.86 -7.12 -5.81
CA GLN A 45 7.06 -6.23 -6.67
C GLN A 45 7.91 -5.06 -7.15
#